data_AF-A0A951FKN6-F1
#
_entry.id   AF-A0A951FKN6-F1
#
_cell.length_a   1.000
_cell.length_b   1.000
_cell.length_c   1.000
_cell.angle_alpha   90.00
_cell.angle_beta   90.00
_cell.angle_gamma   90.00
#
_symmetry.space_group_name_H-M   'P 1'
#
loop_
_entity.id
_entity.type
_entity.pdbx_description
1 polymer ?
#
loop_
_entity_poly.entity_id
_entity_poly.type
_entity_poly.pdbx_seq_one_letter_code
_entity_poly.pdbx_strand_id
1 'polypeptide(L)' 'MRRLRKILAWLGIILLIVILAGGGGGYLYARQSLPVVDGTVKAPGAGAAIEIRRDRDAVPHIQAQSR' A
#
# COMPACT_ATOMS: atom_id res chain seq x y z
N MET A 1 22.94 -9.39 37.94
CA MET A 1 21.51 -9.32 37.54
C MET A 1 21.08 -8.01 36.89
N ARG A 2 21.40 -6.81 37.43
CA ARG A 2 20.96 -5.51 36.83
C ARG A 2 21.49 -5.26 35.40
N ARG A 3 22.74 -5.62 35.11
CA ARG A 3 23.35 -5.51 33.77
C ARG A 3 22.67 -6.44 32.75
N LEU A 4 22.40 -7.69 33.14
CA LEU A 4 21.73 -8.68 32.29
C LEU A 4 20.31 -8.25 31.90
N ARG A 5 19.53 -7.71 32.86
CA ARG A 5 18.20 -7.16 32.59
C ARG A 5 18.24 -5.99 31.61
N LYS A 6 19.23 -5.11 31.71
CA LYS A 6 19.43 -4.01 30.76
C LYS A 6 19.75 -4.54 29.36
N ILE A 7 20.65 -5.51 29.24
CA ILE A 7 21.01 -6.13 27.95
C ILE A 7 19.78 -6.77 27.31
N LEU A 8 19.01 -7.54 28.06
CA LEU A 8 17.77 -8.16 27.59
C LEU A 8 16.73 -7.13 27.14
N ALA A 9 16.58 -6.02 27.89
CA ALA A 9 15.68 -4.94 27.51
C ALA A 9 16.10 -4.28 26.18
N TRP A 10 17.39 -4.00 26.01
CA TRP A 10 17.93 -3.44 24.76
C TRP A 10 17.77 -4.40 23.58
N LEU A 11 18.01 -5.69 23.78
CA LEU A 11 17.77 -6.71 22.75
C LEU A 11 16.30 -6.76 22.32
N GLY A 12 15.38 -6.69 23.28
CA GLY A 12 13.95 -6.64 22.99
C GLY A 12 13.55 -5.41 22.17
N ILE A 13 14.09 -4.24 22.51
CA ILE A 13 13.85 -2.99 21.77
C ILE A 13 14.40 -3.10 20.34
N ILE A 14 15.62 -3.59 20.17
CA ILE A 14 16.24 -3.75 18.86
C ILE A 14 15.41 -4.72 18.00
N LEU A 15 15.01 -5.85 18.57
CA LEU A 15 14.19 -6.83 17.87
C LEU A 15 12.86 -6.22 17.42
N LEU A 16 12.19 -5.46 18.29
CA LEU A 16 10.95 -4.77 17.95
C LEU A 16 11.14 -3.79 16.79
N ILE A 17 12.23 -3.01 16.82
CA ILE A 17 12.55 -2.06 15.74
C ILE A 17 12.78 -2.82 14.42
N VAL A 18 13.53 -3.92 14.43
CA VAL A 18 13.77 -4.72 13.22
C VAL A 18 12.47 -5.29 12.66
N ILE A 19 11.58 -5.79 13.51
CA ILE A 19 10.27 -6.32 13.07
C ILE A 19 9.41 -5.22 12.48
N LEU A 20 9.34 -4.04 13.13
CA LEU A 20 8.54 -2.93 12.63
C LEU A 20 9.12 -2.34 11.34
N ALA A 21 10.43 -2.19 11.25
CA ALA A 21 11.11 -1.69 10.05
C ALA A 21 11.01 -2.70 8.89
N GLY A 22 11.24 -3.99 9.15
CA GLY A 22 11.14 -5.05 8.16
C GLY A 22 9.70 -5.26 7.68
N GLY A 23 8.75 -5.36 8.61
CA GLY A 23 7.32 -5.54 8.29
C GLY A 23 6.71 -4.30 7.65
N GLY A 24 6.89 -3.13 8.26
CA GLY A 24 6.36 -1.86 7.75
C GLY A 24 7.03 -1.43 6.46
N GLY A 25 8.36 -1.45 6.41
CA GLY A 25 9.13 -1.14 5.20
C GLY A 25 8.83 -2.12 4.07
N GLY A 26 8.81 -3.42 4.36
CA GLY A 26 8.46 -4.46 3.39
C GLY A 26 7.04 -4.31 2.84
N TYR A 27 6.06 -4.02 3.70
CA TYR A 27 4.69 -3.76 3.28
C TYR A 27 4.58 -2.53 2.37
N LEU A 28 5.18 -1.41 2.76
CA LEU A 28 5.15 -0.18 1.96
C LEU A 28 5.84 -0.37 0.60
N TYR A 29 6.98 -1.07 0.58
CA TYR A 29 7.69 -1.41 -0.66
C TYR A 29 6.84 -2.30 -1.57
N ALA A 30 6.25 -3.39 -1.03
CA ALA A 30 5.39 -4.28 -1.80
C ALA A 30 4.13 -3.57 -2.34
N ARG A 31 3.55 -2.64 -1.56
CA ARG A 31 2.36 -1.88 -1.97
C ARG A 31 2.62 -0.95 -3.16
N GLN A 32 3.85 -0.48 -3.35
CA GLN A 32 4.22 0.37 -4.49
C GLN A 32 4.14 -0.37 -5.84
N SER A 33 4.28 -1.70 -5.83
CA SER A 33 4.16 -2.52 -7.04
C SER A 33 2.72 -2.71 -7.51
N LEU A 34 1.73 -2.30 -6.70
CA LEU A 34 0.32 -2.41 -7.06
C LEU A 34 -0.11 -1.25 -7.97
N PRO A 35 -1.00 -1.50 -8.94
CA PRO A 35 -1.53 -0.45 -9.80
C PRO A 35 -2.39 0.54 -9.01
N VAL A 36 -2.47 1.78 -9.51
CA VAL A 36 -3.43 2.77 -9.03
C VAL A 36 -4.83 2.36 -9.50
N VAL A 37 -5.71 2.04 -8.56
CA VAL A 37 -7.08 1.57 -8.85
C VAL A 37 -8.16 2.60 -8.52
N ASP A 38 -7.82 3.61 -7.72
CA ASP A 38 -8.71 4.68 -7.28
C ASP A 38 -8.16 6.06 -7.61
N GLY A 39 -9.06 7.03 -7.71
CA GLY A 39 -8.74 8.42 -8.01
C GLY A 39 -9.01 8.79 -9.47
N THR A 40 -8.48 9.94 -9.88
CA THR A 40 -8.70 10.49 -11.21
C THR A 40 -7.36 10.74 -11.88
N VAL A 41 -7.22 10.27 -13.12
CA VAL A 41 -6.03 10.46 -13.94
C VAL A 41 -6.41 11.01 -15.30
N LYS A 42 -5.54 11.82 -15.89
CA LYS A 42 -5.68 12.24 -17.29
C LYS A 42 -5.12 11.16 -18.19
N ALA A 43 -5.98 10.56 -19.00
CA ALA A 43 -5.59 9.57 -19.99
C ALA A 43 -5.51 10.23 -21.38
N PRO A 44 -4.39 10.11 -22.10
CA PRO A 44 -4.31 10.54 -23.49
C PRO A 44 -5.42 9.91 -24.34
N GLY A 45 -6.11 10.70 -25.15
CA GLY A 45 -7.20 10.23 -26.01
C GLY A 45 -8.58 10.13 -25.35
N ALA A 46 -8.71 10.39 -24.04
CA ALA A 46 -10.02 10.49 -23.40
C ALA A 46 -10.74 11.78 -23.86
N GLY A 47 -11.73 11.62 -24.75
CA GLY A 47 -12.52 12.75 -25.28
C GLY A 47 -13.62 13.24 -24.34
N ALA A 48 -13.97 12.47 -23.30
CA ALA A 48 -14.93 12.79 -22.26
C ALA A 48 -14.58 12.02 -20.98
N ALA A 49 -15.33 12.25 -19.89
CA ALA A 49 -15.13 11.53 -18.65
C ALA A 49 -15.44 10.03 -18.81
N ILE A 50 -14.56 9.20 -18.27
CA ILE A 50 -14.71 7.74 -18.19
C ILE A 50 -14.68 7.36 -16.72
N GLU A 51 -15.73 6.70 -16.26
CA GLU A 51 -15.83 6.18 -14.91
C GLU A 51 -15.56 4.67 -14.93
N ILE A 52 -14.66 4.22 -14.06
CA ILE A 52 -14.32 2.81 -13.90
C ILE A 52 -14.62 2.42 -12.45
N ARG A 53 -15.65 1.60 -12.24
CA ARG A 53 -15.99 1.05 -10.93
C ARG A 53 -15.65 -0.43 -10.90
N ARG A 54 -15.14 -0.93 -9.78
CA ARG A 54 -14.89 -2.37 -9.57
C ARG A 54 -15.88 -2.90 -8.54
N ASP A 55 -16.48 -4.04 -8.82
CA ASP A 55 -17.33 -4.71 -7.83
C ASP A 55 -16.49 -5.47 -6.79
N ARG A 56 -17.17 -6.18 -5.89
CA ARG A 56 -16.53 -6.98 -4.82
C ARG A 56 -15.56 -8.04 -5.34
N ASP A 57 -15.78 -8.49 -6.58
CA ASP A 57 -15.01 -9.54 -7.24
C ASP A 57 -13.94 -8.92 -8.17
N ALA A 58 -13.71 -7.60 -8.03
CA ALA A 58 -12.77 -6.77 -8.77
C ALA A 58 -13.02 -6.69 -10.29
N VAL A 59 -14.22 -7.05 -10.76
CA VAL A 59 -14.57 -6.96 -12.18
C VAL A 59 -14.80 -5.48 -12.54
N PRO A 60 -14.13 -4.95 -13.59
CA PRO A 60 -14.28 -3.55 -13.98
C PRO A 60 -15.57 -3.31 -14.78
N HIS A 61 -16.40 -2.41 -14.27
CA HIS A 61 -17.58 -1.85 -14.93
C HIS A 61 -17.23 -0.45 -15.45
N ILE A 62 -17.18 -0.29 -16.77
CA ILE A 62 -16.72 0.93 -17.43
C ILE A 62 -17.90 1.71 -18.01
N GLN A 63 -18.03 2.98 -17.64
CA GLN A 63 -19.01 3.91 -18.18
C GLN A 63 -18.29 5.07 -18.85
N ALA A 64 -18.58 5.29 -20.12
CA ALA A 64 -18.04 6.40 -20.90
C ALA A 64 -19.19 7.27 -21.41
N GLN A 65 -18.99 8.58 -21.38
CA GLN A 65 -19.93 9.50 -22.00
C GLN A 65 -19.67 9.52 -23.51
N SER A 66 -20.75 9.47 -24.31
CA SER A 66 -20.67 9.72 -25.75
C SER A 66 -20.42 11.20 -25.99
N ARG A 67 -19.59 11.48 -27.00
CA ARG A 67 -19.33 12.84 -27.49
C ARG A 67 -20.51 13.39 -28.29
#